data_AF-A0A8S1QNG7-F1
#
_entry.id   AF-A0A8S1QNG7-F1
#
_cell.length_a   1.000
_cell.length_b   1.000
_cell.length_c   1.000
_cell.angle_alpha   90.00
_cell.angle_beta   90.00
_cell.angle_gamma   90.00
#
_symmetry.space_group_name_H-M   'P 1'
#
loop_
_entity.id
_entity.type
_entity.pdbx_description
1 polymer ?
#
loop_
_entity_poly.entity_id
_entity_poly.type
_entity_poly.pdbx_seq_one_letter_code
_entity_poly.pdbx_strand_id
1 'polypeptide(L)'
;MNCTYHIRNQISCIYIAPHKCLCQRKLCAQCLQEHEIDVKHAVPINIFKKMVLNKLKEYKLDETSELNKQRMNVKSMLSQTQSMLKKIWENYKNRLNKFMI
;
A
#
# COMPACT_ATOMS: atom_id res chain seq x y z
N MET A 1 -11.51 9.16 -17.36
CA MET A 1 -11.72 10.55 -16.90
C MET A 1 -11.71 11.44 -18.13
N ASN A 2 -12.60 12.41 -18.24
CA ASN A 2 -12.66 13.32 -19.39
C ASN A 2 -11.73 14.52 -19.18
N CYS A 3 -11.16 15.04 -20.27
CA CYS A 3 -10.39 16.28 -20.25
C CYS A 3 -11.32 17.47 -19.97
N THR A 4 -10.85 18.45 -19.20
CA THR A 4 -11.66 19.64 -18.88
C THR A 4 -11.67 20.67 -20.01
N TYR A 5 -10.67 20.66 -20.88
CA TYR A 5 -10.58 21.55 -22.03
C TYR A 5 -11.23 20.92 -23.28
N HIS A 6 -11.14 19.60 -23.40
CA HIS A 6 -11.75 18.84 -24.50
C HIS A 6 -12.77 17.85 -23.93
N ILE A 7 -13.98 18.32 -23.67
CA ILE A 7 -15.04 17.61 -22.92
C ILE A 7 -15.36 16.21 -23.46
N ARG A 8 -15.21 16.00 -24.78
CA ARG A 8 -15.46 14.71 -25.45
C ARG A 8 -14.26 13.76 -25.43
N ASN A 9 -13.09 14.23 -25.01
CA ASN A 9 -11.87 13.44 -25.04
C ASN A 9 -11.57 12.84 -23.68
N GLN A 10 -11.15 11.58 -23.70
CA GLN A 10 -10.61 10.94 -22.52
C GLN A 10 -9.15 11.35 -22.30
N ILE A 11 -8.81 11.53 -21.03
CA ILE A 11 -7.43 11.66 -20.58
C ILE A 11 -6.72 10.32 -20.81
N SER A 12 -5.62 10.36 -21.54
CA SER A 12 -4.79 9.20 -21.87
C SER A 12 -3.43 9.27 -21.19
N CYS A 13 -2.93 10.47 -20.90
CA CYS A 13 -1.56 10.71 -20.45
C CYS A 13 -1.51 11.62 -19.21
N ILE A 14 -0.44 11.44 -18.44
CA ILE A 14 -0.07 12.26 -17.29
C ILE A 14 1.29 12.91 -17.56
N TYR A 15 1.37 14.21 -17.39
CA TYR A 15 2.61 14.96 -17.50
C TYR A 15 3.35 14.99 -16.16
N ILE A 16 4.61 14.53 -16.14
CA ILE A 16 5.35 14.24 -14.89
C ILE A 16 6.46 15.25 -14.56
N ALA A 17 6.85 16.12 -15.48
CA ALA A 17 7.86 17.15 -15.20
C ALA A 17 7.30 18.26 -14.27
N PRO A 18 8.14 18.96 -13.50
CA PRO A 18 7.78 20.25 -12.91
C PRO A 18 7.75 21.33 -14.01
N HIS A 19 6.64 22.04 -14.15
CA HIS A 19 6.45 23.09 -15.16
C HIS A 19 5.77 24.31 -14.54
N LYS A 20 6.00 25.48 -15.15
CA LYS A 20 5.36 26.76 -14.76
C LYS A 20 3.87 26.85 -15.18
N CYS A 21 3.38 25.91 -16.00
CA CYS A 21 1.99 25.96 -16.47
C CYS A 21 1.05 25.66 -15.29
N LEU A 22 0.05 26.52 -15.11
CA LEU A 22 -1.18 26.27 -14.33
C LEU A 22 -2.03 25.12 -14.93
N CYS A 23 -1.55 24.55 -16.03
CA CYS A 23 -2.26 23.67 -16.94
C CYS A 23 -2.15 22.24 -16.42
N GLN A 24 -3.31 21.62 -16.26
CA GLN A 24 -3.48 20.28 -15.73
C GLN A 24 -2.44 19.26 -16.17
N ARG A 25 -1.92 18.50 -15.20
CA ARG A 25 -1.07 17.32 -15.47
C ARG A 25 -1.81 16.20 -16.23
N LYS A 26 -3.13 16.27 -16.35
CA LYS A 26 -3.97 15.25 -17.00
C LYS A 26 -4.26 15.68 -18.43
N LEU A 27 -3.77 14.93 -19.40
CA LEU A 27 -3.79 15.31 -20.80
C LEU A 27 -4.57 14.31 -21.64
N CYS A 28 -5.40 14.82 -22.55
CA CYS A 28 -5.88 14.04 -23.69
C CYS A 28 -4.95 14.20 -24.90
N ALA A 29 -5.24 13.48 -25.99
CA ALA A 29 -4.46 13.56 -27.22
C ALA A 29 -4.37 14.98 -27.81
N GLN A 30 -5.46 15.77 -27.74
CA GLN A 30 -5.47 17.15 -28.21
C GLN A 30 -4.62 18.06 -27.33
N CYS A 31 -4.69 17.93 -25.99
CA CYS A 31 -3.81 18.65 -25.08
C CYS A 31 -2.31 18.42 -25.35
N LEU A 32 -1.92 17.22 -25.79
CA LEU A 32 -0.52 16.92 -26.12
C LEU A 32 -0.03 17.68 -27.35
N GLN A 33 -0.93 18.04 -28.27
CA GLN A 33 -0.60 18.78 -29.49
C GLN A 33 -0.70 20.30 -29.27
N GLU A 34 -1.73 20.77 -28.57
CA GLU A 34 -2.05 22.19 -28.44
C GLU A 34 -1.17 22.94 -27.44
N HIS A 35 -0.72 22.28 -26.37
CA HIS A 35 -0.03 22.94 -25.26
C HIS A 35 1.50 22.89 -25.37
N GLU A 36 2.05 22.55 -26.55
CA GLU A 36 3.50 22.48 -26.82
C GLU A 36 4.29 21.72 -25.73
N ILE A 37 3.68 20.65 -25.24
CA ILE A 37 4.19 19.89 -24.10
C ILE A 37 5.37 19.05 -24.57
N ASP A 38 6.46 19.04 -23.80
CA ASP A 38 7.58 18.14 -24.07
C ASP A 38 7.13 16.69 -23.88
N VAL A 39 6.87 16.01 -25.00
CA VAL A 39 6.34 14.64 -25.05
C VAL A 39 7.20 13.67 -24.24
N LYS A 40 8.50 13.97 -24.03
CA LYS A 40 9.41 13.15 -23.20
C LYS A 40 8.94 12.98 -21.76
N HIS A 41 8.15 13.93 -21.25
CA HIS A 41 7.61 13.88 -19.89
C HIS A 41 6.10 13.55 -19.86
N ALA A 42 5.49 13.19 -20.99
CA ALA A 42 4.13 12.71 -21.05
C ALA A 42 4.11 11.17 -20.96
N VAL A 43 3.51 10.65 -19.90
CA VAL A 43 3.47 9.21 -19.61
C VAL A 43 2.04 8.70 -19.70
N PRO A 44 1.76 7.58 -20.39
CA PRO A 44 0.44 6.96 -20.37
C PRO A 44 -0.06 6.71 -18.95
N ILE A 45 -1.35 6.95 -18.69
CA ILE A 45 -1.94 6.86 -17.34
C ILE A 45 -1.73 5.48 -16.70
N ASN A 46 -1.77 4.41 -17.49
CA ASN A 46 -1.54 3.04 -17.02
C ASN A 46 -0.10 2.83 -16.54
N ILE A 47 0.87 3.47 -17.20
CA ILE A 47 2.28 3.41 -16.82
C ILE A 47 2.50 4.26 -15.57
N PHE A 48 1.93 5.46 -15.53
CA PHE A 48 1.98 6.33 -14.35
C PHE A 48 1.42 5.62 -13.10
N LYS A 49 0.27 4.92 -13.23
CA LYS A 49 -0.30 4.13 -12.14
C LYS A 49 0.67 3.06 -11.62
N LYS A 50 1.36 2.35 -12.53
CA LYS A 50 2.39 1.37 -12.14
C LYS A 50 3.57 2.03 -11.43
N MET A 51 4.04 3.19 -11.91
CA MET A 51 5.13 3.94 -11.29
C MET A 51 4.78 4.37 -9.86
N VAL A 52 3.57 4.90 -9.64
CA VAL A 52 3.09 5.29 -8.30
C VAL A 52 3.03 4.07 -7.37
N LEU A 53 2.45 2.96 -7.82
CA LEU A 53 2.38 1.73 -7.01
C LEU A 53 3.78 1.19 -6.66
N ASN A 54 4.72 1.23 -7.59
CA ASN A 54 6.09 0.81 -7.34
C ASN A 54 6.77 1.73 -6.32
N LYS A 55 6.60 3.05 -6.44
CA LYS A 55 7.13 4.01 -5.45
C LYS A 55 6.54 3.79 -4.07
N LEU A 56 5.23 3.57 -3.95
CA LEU A 56 4.58 3.27 -2.66
C LEU A 56 5.15 1.99 -2.01
N LYS A 57 5.44 0.96 -2.82
CA LYS A 57 6.11 -0.26 -2.35
C LYS A 57 7.55 0.00 -1.91
N GLU A 58 8.33 0.77 -2.67
CA GLU A 58 9.71 1.15 -2.33
C GLU A 58 9.78 1.85 -0.97
N TYR A 59 8.87 2.80 -0.72
CA TYR A 59 8.82 3.53 0.55
C TYR A 59 8.18 2.75 1.70
N LYS A 60 7.82 1.47 1.50
CA LYS A 60 7.14 0.63 2.50
C LYS A 60 5.92 1.30 3.13
N LEU A 61 5.26 2.22 2.41
CA LEU A 61 4.06 2.94 2.84
C LEU A 61 2.81 2.05 2.86
N ASP A 62 2.97 0.76 2.55
CA ASP A 62 2.06 -0.28 3.00
C ASP A 62 2.27 -0.49 4.51
N GLU A 63 1.93 0.54 5.31
CA GLU A 63 2.02 0.57 6.78
C GLU A 63 1.31 -0.64 7.42
N THR A 64 0.33 -1.18 6.70
CA THR A 64 -0.33 -2.45 6.99
C THR A 64 0.66 -3.60 7.17
N SER A 65 1.78 -3.64 6.43
CA SER A 65 2.74 -4.73 6.54
C SER A 65 3.44 -4.78 7.90
N GLU A 66 3.83 -3.64 8.46
CA GLU A 66 4.56 -3.59 9.73
C GLU A 66 3.61 -3.79 10.91
N LEU A 67 2.43 -3.17 10.87
CA LEU A 67 1.36 -3.43 11.84
C LEU A 67 0.91 -4.90 11.82
N ASN A 68 0.84 -5.53 10.64
CA ASN A 68 0.52 -6.94 10.54
C ASN A 68 1.61 -7.82 11.15
N LYS A 69 2.90 -7.51 10.94
CA LYS A 69 3.99 -8.24 11.62
C LYS A 69 3.92 -8.11 13.13
N GLN A 70 3.73 -6.90 13.64
CA GLN A 70 3.58 -6.66 15.08
C GLN A 70 2.38 -7.43 15.65
N ARG A 71 1.24 -7.40 14.97
CA ARG A 71 0.04 -8.16 15.34
C ARG A 71 0.30 -9.67 15.37
N MET A 72 1.01 -10.20 14.37
CA MET A 72 1.37 -11.62 14.33
C MET A 72 2.31 -12.02 15.45
N ASN A 73 3.29 -11.17 15.78
CA ASN A 73 4.19 -11.40 16.90
C ASN A 73 3.45 -11.44 18.24
N VAL A 74 2.53 -10.49 18.49
CA VAL A 74 1.71 -10.48 19.72
C VAL A 74 0.86 -11.74 19.82
N LYS A 75 0.20 -12.16 18.74
CA LYS A 75 -0.57 -13.41 18.72
C LYS A 75 0.29 -14.64 19.05
N SER A 76 1.50 -14.71 18.49
CA SER A 76 2.44 -15.79 18.77
C SER A 76 2.82 -15.83 20.24
N MET A 77 3.20 -14.68 20.82
CA MET A 77 3.55 -14.57 22.24
C MET A 77 2.38 -14.99 23.15
N LEU A 78 1.16 -14.53 22.88
CA LEU A 78 -0.02 -14.93 23.66
C LEU A 78 -0.28 -16.44 23.59
N SER A 79 -0.12 -17.04 22.41
CA SER A 79 -0.31 -18.49 22.21
C SER A 79 0.74 -19.30 22.98
N GLN A 80 1.99 -18.83 23.01
CA GLN A 80 3.07 -19.44 23.78
C GLN A 80 2.80 -19.32 25.28
N THR A 81 2.40 -18.13 25.76
CA THR A 81 2.04 -17.91 27.17
C THR A 81 0.88 -18.80 27.59
N GLN A 82 -0.17 -18.90 26.77
CA GLN A 82 -1.30 -19.78 27.05
C GLN A 82 -0.86 -21.24 27.15
N SER A 83 0.00 -21.69 26.23
CA SER A 83 0.53 -23.06 26.24
C SER A 83 1.37 -23.33 27.48
N MET A 84 2.17 -22.35 27.91
CA MET A 84 2.97 -22.44 29.13
C MET A 84 2.09 -22.51 30.38
N LEU A 85 1.07 -21.66 30.48
CA LEU A 85 0.11 -21.69 31.59
C LEU A 85 -0.63 -23.02 31.68
N LYS A 86 -1.05 -23.59 30.54
CA LYS A 86 -1.65 -24.94 30.51
C LYS A 86 -0.71 -26.00 31.07
N LYS A 87 0.58 -25.98 30.68
CA LYS A 87 1.57 -26.92 31.22
C LYS A 87 1.76 -26.76 32.73
N ILE A 88 1.83 -25.52 33.22
CA ILE A 88 1.93 -25.25 34.66
C ILE A 88 0.70 -25.81 35.39
N TRP A 89 -0.50 -25.56 34.85
CA TRP A 89 -1.75 -26.05 35.41
C TRP A 89 -1.81 -27.58 35.49
N GLU A 90 -1.49 -28.27 34.39
CA GLU A 90 -1.46 -29.74 34.37
C GLU A 90 -0.42 -30.31 35.34
N ASN A 91 0.75 -29.68 35.46
CA ASN A 91 1.77 -30.08 36.43
C ASN A 91 1.28 -29.92 37.87
N TYR A 92 0.58 -28.83 38.19
CA TYR A 92 -0.01 -28.62 39.51
C TYR A 92 -1.10 -29.65 39.82
N LYS A 93 -2.01 -29.90 38.87
CA LYS A 93 -3.08 -30.90 39.00
C LYS A 93 -2.51 -32.29 39.24
N ASN A 94 -1.48 -32.68 38.49
CA ASN A 94 -0.81 -33.97 38.66
C ASN A 94 -0.11 -34.10 40.01
N ARG A 95 0.46 -33.01 40.54
CA ARG A 95 1.06 -33.00 41.88
C ARG A 95 -0.02 -33.18 42.95
N LEU A 96 -1.12 -32.41 42.90
CA LEU A 96 -2.22 -32.52 43.85
C LEU A 96 -2.80 -33.95 43.89
N ASN A 97 -3.05 -34.55 42.72
CA ASN A 97 -3.56 -35.91 42.63
C ASN A 97 -2.61 -36.95 43.26
N LYS A 98 -1.30 -36.73 43.20
CA LYS A 98 -0.31 -37.60 43.87
C LYS A 98 -0.27 -37.46 45.38
N PHE A 99 -0.71 -36.33 45.93
CA PHE A 99 -0.75 -36.08 47.39
C PHE A 99 -2.07 -36.53 48.03
N MET A 100 -3.11 -36.79 47.25
CA MET A 100 -4.44 -37.19 47.74
C MET A 100 -4.70 -38.71 47.68
N ILE A 101 -3.67 -39.52 47.37
CA ILE A 101 -3.64 -40.98 47.48
C ILE A 101 -2.71 -41.34 48.64
#